data_AF-A0A9D7VJQ3-F1
#
_entry.id   AF-A0A9D7VJQ3-F1
#
_cell.length_a   1.000
_cell.length_b   1.000
_cell.length_c   1.000
_cell.angle_alpha   90.00
_cell.angle_beta   90.00
_cell.angle_gamma   90.00
#
_symmetry.space_group_name_H-M   'P 1'
#
loop_
_entity.id
_entity.type
_entity.pdbx_description
1 polymer ?
#
loop_
_entity_poly.entity_id
_entity_poly.type
_entity_poly.pdbx_seq_one_letter_code
_entity_poly.pdbx_strand_id
1 'polypeptide(L)'
;MADTEDTRPATAPADGLLHDLPLADIQEDVNFPIFAPDGLAGWDITWTLRREQPPGGRGDGSGHRANWGTANPCSLRFEARRGGTTFRLKRFLYDWGPAAGDLPCLWGSATTSFDLPGGYVGWHSRDFQGRGRLCAAFRTSCELAVISGELGADGAADVFRSLARLDTARARALLATPYARLSYWARHAPDPVNAPIGFLRWRRDRRPGARPG
;
A
#
# COMPACT_ATOMS: atom_id res chain seq x y z
N MET A 1 28.80 31.55 13.99
CA MET A 1 28.25 30.39 13.25
C MET A 1 26.76 30.60 13.20
N ALA A 2 26.22 30.82 12.01
CA ALA A 2 24.78 30.97 11.82
C ALA A 2 24.12 29.63 12.11
N ASP A 3 23.23 29.61 13.10
CA ASP A 3 22.34 28.50 13.37
C ASP A 3 21.13 28.72 12.44
N THR A 4 21.05 27.89 11.41
CA THR A 4 20.06 28.01 10.35
C THR A 4 18.69 27.70 10.95
N GLU A 5 17.82 28.71 11.00
CA GLU A 5 16.39 28.55 11.29
C GLU A 5 15.82 27.40 10.44
N ASP A 6 15.23 26.41 11.10
CA ASP A 6 14.48 25.34 10.46
C ASP A 6 13.24 25.95 9.79
N THR A 7 13.36 26.29 8.51
CA THR A 7 12.30 26.90 7.70
C THR A 7 11.22 25.91 7.26
N ARG A 8 11.13 24.72 7.86
CA ARG A 8 10.04 23.79 7.54
C ARG A 8 8.75 24.27 8.20
N PRO A 9 7.66 24.51 7.45
CA PRO A 9 6.39 24.91 8.05
C PRO A 9 5.90 23.82 9.00
N ALA A 10 5.87 24.16 10.29
CA ALA A 10 5.32 23.32 11.33
C ALA A 10 3.81 23.58 11.49
N THR A 11 3.00 22.84 10.75
CA THR A 11 1.70 22.36 11.26
C THR A 11 1.42 21.01 10.62
N ALA A 12 1.84 19.92 11.27
CA ALA A 12 1.27 18.61 10.97
C ALA A 12 -0.25 18.72 11.20
N PRO A 13 -1.09 18.34 10.23
CA PRO A 13 -2.53 18.27 10.42
C PRO A 13 -2.86 17.43 11.66
N ALA A 14 -3.97 17.74 12.33
CA ALA A 14 -4.36 17.09 13.60
C ALA A 14 -4.50 15.55 13.51
N ASP A 15 -4.53 14.99 12.30
CA ASP A 15 -4.57 13.55 12.03
C ASP A 15 -3.19 12.88 11.83
N GLY A 16 -2.10 13.66 11.86
CA GLY A 16 -0.72 13.22 11.63
C GLY A 16 -0.40 12.88 10.17
N LEU A 17 -1.22 13.30 9.21
CA LEU A 17 -1.04 13.04 7.78
C LEU A 17 -0.45 14.25 7.07
N LEU A 18 0.45 14.03 6.11
CA LEU A 18 1.03 15.11 5.31
C LEU A 18 0.42 15.11 3.91
N HIS A 19 0.06 16.28 3.40
CA HIS A 19 -0.62 16.45 2.12
C HIS A 19 0.26 17.17 1.11
N ASP A 20 0.16 16.75 -0.16
CA ASP A 20 0.71 17.44 -1.34
C ASP A 20 2.19 17.85 -1.27
N LEU A 21 3.01 17.06 -0.58
CA LEU A 21 4.46 17.18 -0.61
C LEU A 21 5.02 16.69 -1.97
N PRO A 22 6.14 17.25 -2.44
CA PRO A 22 6.86 16.72 -3.61
C PRO A 22 7.19 15.24 -3.42
N LEU A 23 6.95 14.41 -4.45
CA LEU A 23 7.19 12.96 -4.35
C LEU A 23 8.64 12.60 -4.02
N ALA A 24 9.60 13.43 -4.43
CA ALA A 24 11.01 13.27 -4.07
C ALA A 24 11.23 13.41 -2.56
N ASP A 25 10.58 14.38 -1.92
CA ASP A 25 10.68 14.60 -0.47
C ASP A 25 9.99 13.46 0.30
N ILE A 26 8.83 13.03 -0.19
CA ILE A 26 8.12 11.87 0.37
C ILE A 26 8.98 10.60 0.29
N GLN A 27 9.77 10.42 -0.77
CA GLN A 27 10.62 9.24 -0.97
C GLN A 27 11.66 9.08 0.15
N GLU A 28 12.14 10.18 0.73
CA GLU A 28 13.07 10.18 1.86
C GLU A 28 12.42 9.67 3.15
N ASP A 29 11.11 9.87 3.31
CA ASP A 29 10.34 9.55 4.50
C ASP A 29 9.76 8.11 4.54
N VAL A 30 9.95 7.33 3.47
CA VAL A 30 9.37 5.98 3.34
C VAL A 30 10.43 4.88 3.19
N ASN A 31 10.02 3.65 3.49
CA ASN A 31 10.84 2.44 3.38
C ASN A 31 10.51 1.58 2.14
N PHE A 32 9.82 2.15 1.16
CA PHE A 32 9.48 1.52 -0.12
C PHE A 32 9.65 2.50 -1.30
N PRO A 33 9.97 2.03 -2.51
CA PRO A 33 9.99 2.88 -3.70
C PRO A 33 8.61 3.48 -4.02
N ILE A 34 8.58 4.78 -4.32
CA ILE A 34 7.38 5.49 -4.73
C ILE A 34 7.19 5.33 -6.24
N PHE A 35 5.93 5.26 -6.65
CA PHE A 35 5.54 5.33 -8.05
C PHE A 35 4.76 6.61 -8.32
N ALA A 36 5.22 7.36 -9.32
CA ALA A 36 4.57 8.55 -9.86
C ALA A 36 3.51 8.13 -10.91
N PRO A 37 2.34 8.79 -10.93
CA PRO A 37 1.24 8.44 -11.82
C PRO A 37 1.34 9.19 -13.16
N ASP A 38 2.50 9.12 -13.81
CA ASP A 38 2.82 9.96 -14.98
C ASP A 38 1.86 9.73 -16.16
N GLY A 39 1.29 8.52 -16.28
CA GLY A 39 0.28 8.21 -17.29
C GLY A 39 -1.16 8.60 -16.91
N LEU A 40 -1.40 9.25 -15.77
CA LEU A 40 -2.72 9.73 -15.33
C LEU A 40 -2.94 11.22 -15.62
N ALA A 41 -2.48 11.69 -16.78
CA ALA A 41 -2.76 13.06 -17.22
C ALA A 41 -4.28 13.35 -17.21
N GLY A 42 -4.65 14.54 -16.71
CA GLY A 42 -6.04 14.99 -16.62
C GLY A 42 -6.83 14.42 -15.44
N TRP A 43 -6.19 13.69 -14.52
CA TRP A 43 -6.75 13.42 -13.19
C TRP A 43 -6.29 14.48 -12.20
N ASP A 44 -7.20 14.93 -11.35
CA ASP A 44 -6.87 15.74 -10.18
C ASP A 44 -6.39 14.80 -9.06
N ILE A 45 -5.14 14.96 -8.61
CA ILE A 45 -4.46 14.01 -7.71
C ILE A 45 -4.04 14.71 -6.42
N THR A 46 -4.57 14.22 -5.30
CA THR A 46 -4.19 14.67 -3.94
C THR A 46 -3.39 13.59 -3.23
N TRP A 47 -2.27 13.95 -2.64
CA TRP A 47 -1.41 13.02 -1.90
C TRP A 47 -1.73 13.02 -0.41
N THR A 48 -1.52 11.87 0.23
CA THR A 48 -1.52 11.78 1.69
C THR A 48 -0.47 10.78 2.16
N LEU A 49 0.53 11.27 2.88
CA LEU A 49 1.54 10.47 3.56
C LEU A 49 1.14 10.25 5.01
N ARG A 50 1.11 9.00 5.44
CA ARG A 50 1.23 8.62 6.85
C ARG A 50 2.68 8.28 7.10
N ARG A 51 3.40 9.12 7.86
CA ARG A 51 4.76 8.81 8.29
C ARG A 51 4.77 7.61 9.22
N GLU A 52 5.90 6.91 9.21
CA GLU A 52 6.15 5.86 10.18
C GLU A 52 6.30 6.46 11.58
N GLN A 53 5.80 5.76 12.60
CA GLN A 53 6.00 6.11 14.01
C GLN A 53 6.36 4.85 14.79
N PRO A 54 7.15 4.95 15.89
CA PRO A 54 7.37 3.84 16.79
C PRO A 54 6.06 3.28 17.38
N PRO A 55 6.09 2.06 17.95
CA PRO A 55 4.91 1.49 18.56
C PRO A 55 4.38 2.34 19.72
N GLY A 56 3.05 2.41 19.87
CA GLY A 56 2.40 3.15 20.98
C GLY A 56 2.26 4.66 20.79
N GLY A 57 2.64 5.21 19.64
CA GLY A 57 2.68 6.65 19.36
C GLY A 57 1.34 7.37 19.16
N ARG A 58 0.19 6.77 19.47
CA ARG A 58 -1.10 7.49 19.52
C ARG A 58 -1.58 7.50 20.96
N GLY A 59 -1.45 8.64 21.65
CA GLY A 59 -2.35 8.95 22.75
C GLY A 59 -3.79 8.68 22.31
N ASP A 60 -4.59 8.11 23.21
CA ASP A 60 -6.03 7.86 23.06
C ASP A 60 -6.47 7.58 21.61
N GLY A 61 -6.15 6.37 21.14
CA GLY A 61 -6.45 5.91 19.79
C GLY A 61 -7.86 6.27 19.33
N SER A 62 -7.98 6.82 18.12
CA SER A 62 -9.26 7.15 17.47
C SER A 62 -10.25 5.99 17.63
N GLY A 63 -11.27 6.16 18.46
CA GLY A 63 -12.14 5.12 19.05
C GLY A 63 -13.01 4.29 18.10
N HIS A 64 -12.58 4.07 16.86
CA HIS A 64 -13.35 3.40 15.80
C HIS A 64 -12.54 2.37 15.00
N ARG A 65 -11.42 1.83 15.51
CA ARG A 65 -10.65 0.80 14.79
C ARG A 65 -10.24 -0.35 15.70
N ALA A 66 -10.34 -1.58 15.17
CA ALA A 66 -9.84 -2.79 15.81
C ALA A 66 -8.37 -2.61 16.23
N ASN A 67 -7.98 -3.26 17.34
CA ASN A 67 -6.73 -3.10 18.07
C ASN A 67 -5.47 -3.60 17.32
N TRP A 68 -5.29 -3.18 16.06
CA TRP A 68 -4.02 -3.19 15.34
C TRP A 68 -3.09 -2.05 15.83
N GLY A 69 -3.44 -1.43 16.97
CA GLY A 69 -3.22 -0.02 17.29
C GLY A 69 -1.85 0.34 17.85
N THR A 70 -0.94 -0.62 18.03
CA THR A 70 0.44 -0.32 18.42
C THR A 70 1.34 -0.06 17.22
N ALA A 71 1.14 -0.72 16.08
CA ALA A 71 2.00 -0.56 14.91
C ALA A 71 1.61 0.64 14.03
N ASN A 72 2.57 1.49 13.69
CA ASN A 72 2.38 2.67 12.84
C ASN A 72 3.34 2.67 11.63
N PRO A 73 3.30 1.66 10.73
CA PRO A 73 4.15 1.66 9.54
C PRO A 73 3.76 2.81 8.60
N CYS A 74 4.72 3.31 7.83
CA CYS A 74 4.41 4.34 6.84
C CYS A 74 3.48 3.81 5.73
N SER A 75 2.66 4.70 5.16
CA SER A 75 1.89 4.42 3.95
C SER A 75 1.66 5.69 3.18
N LEU A 76 1.71 5.61 1.86
CA LEU A 76 1.48 6.75 0.98
C LEU A 76 0.27 6.47 0.10
N ARG A 77 -0.77 7.30 0.19
CA ARG A 77 -1.92 7.22 -0.71
C ARG A 77 -1.99 8.42 -1.63
N PHE A 78 -2.65 8.23 -2.76
CA PHE A 78 -3.26 9.34 -3.48
C PHE A 78 -4.72 9.04 -3.78
N GLU A 79 -5.51 10.09 -3.90
CA GLU A 79 -6.84 10.06 -4.47
C GLU A 79 -6.81 10.77 -5.81
N ALA A 80 -7.35 10.14 -6.85
CA ALA A 80 -7.42 10.68 -8.19
C ALA A 80 -8.89 10.86 -8.58
N ARG A 81 -9.23 12.05 -9.07
CA ARG A 81 -10.59 12.44 -9.49
C ARG A 81 -10.61 12.86 -10.95
N ARG A 82 -11.60 12.37 -11.71
CA ARG A 82 -11.88 12.83 -13.08
C ARG A 82 -13.35 12.61 -13.41
N GLY A 83 -14.09 13.70 -13.63
CA GLY A 83 -15.54 13.64 -13.82
C GLY A 83 -16.23 12.97 -12.63
N GLY A 84 -17.09 11.98 -12.89
CA GLY A 84 -17.79 11.21 -11.85
C GLY A 84 -16.95 10.10 -11.18
N THR A 85 -15.74 9.83 -11.67
CA THR A 85 -14.91 8.73 -11.18
C THR A 85 -13.88 9.22 -10.17
N THR A 86 -13.85 8.57 -9.01
CA THR A 86 -12.83 8.75 -7.97
C THR A 86 -12.25 7.40 -7.60
N PHE A 87 -10.93 7.29 -7.58
CA PHE A 87 -10.26 6.12 -7.00
C PHE A 87 -9.12 6.55 -6.08
N ARG A 88 -8.70 5.60 -5.25
CA ARG A 88 -7.58 5.76 -4.32
C ARG A 88 -6.56 4.67 -4.59
N LEU A 89 -5.28 5.05 -4.63
CA LEU A 89 -4.17 4.11 -4.63
C LEU A 89 -3.37 4.27 -3.33
N LYS A 90 -3.24 3.21 -2.54
CA LYS A 90 -2.44 3.16 -1.32
C LYS A 90 -1.17 2.33 -1.56
N ARG A 91 -0.02 2.84 -1.15
CA ARG A 91 1.30 2.19 -1.23
C ARG A 91 1.89 1.99 0.15
N PHE A 92 2.49 0.83 0.37
CA PHE A 92 3.15 0.47 1.62
C PHE A 92 4.06 -0.75 1.44
N LEU A 93 4.93 -1.00 2.42
CA LEU A 93 5.68 -2.24 2.54
C LEU A 93 4.80 -3.27 3.26
N TYR A 94 4.54 -4.43 2.64
CA TYR A 94 3.70 -5.48 3.25
C TYR A 94 4.57 -6.43 4.08
N ASP A 95 4.73 -6.15 5.36
CA ASP A 95 5.78 -6.74 6.23
C ASP A 95 5.29 -7.29 7.58
N TRP A 96 3.98 -7.46 7.73
CA TRP A 96 3.30 -7.76 9.00
C TRP A 96 2.73 -9.18 9.11
N GLY A 97 2.97 -10.03 8.12
CA GLY A 97 2.65 -11.44 8.18
C GLY A 97 3.70 -12.27 7.45
N PRO A 98 3.84 -13.59 7.75
CA PRO A 98 4.62 -14.47 6.91
C PRO A 98 4.14 -14.30 5.48
N ALA A 99 5.05 -14.23 4.51
CA ALA A 99 4.72 -14.10 3.09
C ALA A 99 3.69 -15.18 2.75
N ALA A 100 2.41 -14.83 2.77
CA ALA A 100 1.32 -15.78 2.72
C ALA A 100 1.13 -16.18 1.27
N GLY A 101 2.14 -16.85 0.70
CA GLY A 101 2.27 -17.17 -0.72
C GLY A 101 2.33 -15.93 -1.60
N ASP A 102 2.61 -16.13 -2.89
CA ASP A 102 2.27 -15.19 -3.97
C ASP A 102 0.74 -14.97 -4.09
N LEU A 103 -0.01 -14.98 -2.99
CA LEU A 103 -1.44 -14.87 -3.01
C LEU A 103 -1.83 -13.39 -3.00
N PRO A 104 -2.38 -12.87 -4.10
CA PRO A 104 -3.10 -11.60 -4.11
C PRO A 104 -4.44 -11.71 -3.39
N CYS A 105 -4.47 -12.15 -2.14
CA CYS A 105 -5.72 -12.47 -1.50
C CYS A 105 -5.96 -11.52 -0.34
N LEU A 106 -6.57 -10.39 -0.67
CA LEU A 106 -7.43 -9.75 0.30
C LEU A 106 -8.63 -10.71 0.51
N TRP A 107 -8.52 -11.56 1.53
CA TRP A 107 -9.66 -12.23 2.19
C TRP A 107 -10.40 -13.35 1.43
N GLY A 108 -9.71 -14.17 0.64
CA GLY A 108 -10.29 -15.39 0.06
C GLY A 108 -11.14 -15.16 -1.21
N SER A 109 -11.08 -13.96 -1.77
CA SER A 109 -11.75 -13.60 -3.04
C SER A 109 -11.17 -14.37 -4.23
N ALA A 110 -12.02 -14.65 -5.23
CA ALA A 110 -11.55 -15.11 -6.53
C ALA A 110 -10.63 -14.05 -7.16
N THR A 111 -9.56 -14.51 -7.83
CA THR A 111 -8.56 -13.60 -8.41
C THR A 111 -8.26 -13.91 -9.86
N THR A 112 -7.85 -12.87 -10.58
CA THR A 112 -7.39 -12.97 -11.97
C THR A 112 -6.16 -12.10 -12.13
N SER A 113 -5.10 -12.65 -12.71
CA SER A 113 -3.86 -11.92 -12.96
C SER A 113 -3.95 -11.07 -14.22
N PHE A 114 -3.11 -10.04 -14.28
CA PHE A 114 -2.84 -9.28 -15.49
C PHE A 114 -1.37 -8.88 -15.53
N ASP A 115 -0.82 -8.78 -16.73
CA ASP A 115 0.58 -8.44 -16.92
C ASP A 115 0.82 -6.94 -16.75
N LEU A 116 1.96 -6.64 -16.12
CA LEU A 116 2.48 -5.31 -15.95
C LEU A 116 3.88 -5.18 -16.59
N PRO A 117 4.26 -3.98 -17.06
CA PRO A 117 5.59 -3.71 -17.60
C PRO A 117 6.70 -4.14 -16.64
N GLY A 118 7.81 -4.66 -17.16
CA GLY A 118 8.94 -5.10 -16.33
C GLY A 118 8.77 -6.47 -15.67
N GLY A 119 7.80 -7.27 -16.12
CA GLY A 119 7.58 -8.64 -15.63
C GLY A 119 6.85 -8.71 -14.29
N TYR A 120 6.22 -7.61 -13.85
CA TYR A 120 5.35 -7.62 -12.68
C TYR A 120 3.99 -8.23 -13.01
N VAL A 121 3.34 -8.77 -11.99
CA VAL A 121 1.99 -9.31 -12.10
C VAL A 121 1.09 -8.51 -11.18
N GLY A 122 0.01 -7.98 -11.74
CA GLY A 122 -1.09 -7.40 -10.98
C GLY A 122 -2.24 -8.40 -10.85
N TRP A 123 -3.14 -8.14 -9.89
CA TRP A 123 -4.26 -9.03 -9.61
C TRP A 123 -5.56 -8.27 -9.35
N HIS A 124 -6.63 -8.75 -9.97
CA HIS A 124 -7.99 -8.34 -9.62
C HIS A 124 -8.48 -9.20 -8.47
N SER A 125 -8.89 -8.58 -7.36
CA SER A 125 -9.33 -9.25 -6.13
C SER A 125 -10.07 -8.23 -5.26
N ARG A 126 -11.05 -8.65 -4.45
CA ARG A 126 -11.81 -7.73 -3.57
C ARG A 126 -11.23 -7.68 -2.16
N ASP A 127 -11.22 -6.50 -1.55
CA ASP A 127 -10.82 -6.31 -0.15
C ASP A 127 -11.88 -6.81 0.86
N PHE A 128 -11.60 -6.67 2.17
CA PHE A 128 -12.54 -7.06 3.23
C PHE A 128 -13.85 -6.27 3.22
N GLN A 129 -13.87 -5.12 2.54
CA GLN A 129 -15.05 -4.28 2.32
C GLN A 129 -15.73 -4.59 0.98
N GLY A 130 -15.26 -5.63 0.25
CA GLY A 130 -15.76 -6.01 -1.06
C GLY A 130 -15.30 -5.10 -2.20
N ARG A 131 -14.30 -4.23 -1.97
CA ARG A 131 -13.85 -3.18 -2.89
C ARG A 131 -12.41 -3.43 -3.31
N GLY A 132 -12.05 -3.04 -4.52
CA GLY A 132 -10.64 -2.88 -4.88
C GLY A 132 -10.03 -3.98 -5.73
N ARG A 133 -8.73 -3.79 -5.98
CA ARG A 133 -7.80 -4.56 -6.83
C ARG A 133 -6.38 -4.34 -6.27
N LEU A 134 -5.48 -5.32 -6.38
CA LEU A 134 -4.16 -5.30 -5.72
C LEU A 134 -3.04 -5.56 -6.72
N CYS A 135 -1.92 -4.85 -6.57
CA CYS A 135 -0.66 -5.15 -7.26
C CYS A 135 0.50 -5.13 -6.25
N ALA A 136 1.52 -5.94 -6.46
CA ALA A 136 2.81 -5.83 -5.78
C ALA A 136 3.90 -5.64 -6.84
N ALA A 137 4.61 -4.51 -6.80
CA ALA A 137 5.68 -4.19 -7.74
C ALA A 137 6.89 -3.63 -7.00
N PHE A 138 8.10 -4.09 -7.34
CA PHE A 138 9.37 -3.65 -6.73
C PHE A 138 9.34 -3.58 -5.19
N ARG A 139 8.81 -4.61 -4.52
CA ARG A 139 8.62 -4.71 -3.05
C ARG A 139 7.61 -3.72 -2.45
N THR A 140 6.95 -2.92 -3.27
CA THR A 140 5.87 -2.03 -2.85
C THR A 140 4.54 -2.70 -3.14
N SER A 141 3.70 -2.80 -2.12
CA SER A 141 2.31 -3.21 -2.30
C SER A 141 1.48 -1.99 -2.64
N CYS A 142 0.71 -2.08 -3.71
CA CYS A 142 -0.14 -1.04 -4.26
C CYS A 142 -1.59 -1.54 -4.27
N GLU A 143 -2.42 -0.98 -3.39
CA GLU A 143 -3.84 -1.28 -3.26
C GLU A 143 -4.67 -0.19 -3.95
N LEU A 144 -5.45 -0.58 -4.95
CA LEU A 144 -6.37 0.32 -5.65
C LEU A 144 -7.80 0.07 -5.18
N ALA A 145 -8.53 1.14 -4.85
CA ALA A 145 -9.95 1.09 -4.53
C ALA A 145 -10.70 2.18 -5.31
N VAL A 146 -11.75 1.81 -6.04
CA VAL A 146 -12.68 2.77 -6.64
C VAL A 146 -13.62 3.25 -5.54
N ILE A 147 -13.69 4.57 -5.35
CA ILE A 147 -14.51 5.23 -4.32
C ILE A 147 -15.87 5.61 -4.90
N SER A 148 -15.89 6.13 -6.13
CA SER A 148 -17.10 6.48 -6.87
C SER A 148 -16.89 6.28 -8.38
N GLY A 149 -17.98 6.07 -9.11
CA GLY A 149 -17.94 5.81 -10.54
C GLY A 149 -17.26 4.49 -10.88
N GLU A 150 -16.68 4.40 -12.07
CA GLU A 150 -16.05 3.19 -12.59
C GLU A 150 -14.77 3.52 -13.37
N LEU A 151 -13.80 2.60 -13.34
CA LEU A 151 -12.59 2.65 -14.17
C LEU A 151 -12.74 1.86 -15.48
N GLY A 152 -13.87 1.16 -15.68
CA GLY A 152 -14.04 0.19 -16.76
C GLY A 152 -13.36 -1.16 -16.46
N ALA A 153 -13.42 -2.07 -17.44
CA ALA A 153 -12.93 -3.44 -17.31
C ALA A 153 -11.42 -3.48 -16.99
N ASP A 154 -10.63 -2.77 -17.80
CA ASP A 154 -9.16 -2.74 -17.74
C ASP A 154 -8.58 -1.57 -16.95
N GLY A 155 -9.39 -0.59 -16.55
CA GLY A 155 -8.84 0.68 -16.07
C GLY A 155 -7.99 0.59 -14.80
N ALA A 156 -8.13 -0.48 -14.00
CA ALA A 156 -7.20 -0.71 -12.91
C ALA A 156 -5.83 -1.19 -13.38
N ALA A 157 -5.79 -2.08 -14.38
CA ALA A 157 -4.54 -2.46 -15.02
C ALA A 157 -3.89 -1.22 -15.66
N ASP A 158 -4.69 -0.36 -16.30
CA ASP A 158 -4.19 0.89 -16.87
C ASP A 158 -3.64 1.86 -15.82
N VAL A 159 -4.31 1.97 -14.67
CA VAL A 159 -3.75 2.73 -13.54
C VAL A 159 -2.40 2.15 -13.13
N PHE A 160 -2.27 0.83 -12.94
CA PHE A 160 -0.96 0.26 -12.57
C PHE A 160 0.10 0.40 -13.68
N ARG A 161 -0.29 0.32 -14.96
CA ARG A 161 0.62 0.54 -16.10
C ARG A 161 1.07 2.01 -16.23
N SER A 162 0.24 2.94 -15.76
CA SER A 162 0.55 4.38 -15.75
C SER A 162 1.55 4.78 -14.66
N LEU A 163 1.90 3.87 -13.76
CA LEU A 163 2.80 4.11 -12.66
C LEU A 163 4.26 3.94 -13.10
N ALA A 164 5.05 4.99 -12.94
CA ALA A 164 6.50 4.95 -13.13
C ALA A 164 7.21 4.99 -11.76
N ARG A 165 8.17 4.10 -11.52
CA ARG A 165 8.99 4.15 -10.30
C ARG A 165 9.81 5.43 -10.30
N LEU A 166 9.72 6.20 -9.22
CA LEU A 166 10.55 7.37 -9.03
C LEU A 166 12.02 6.93 -8.84
N ASP A 167 12.94 7.45 -9.67
CA ASP A 167 14.35 7.04 -9.65
C ASP A 167 15.25 8.00 -8.86
N THR A 168 15.04 8.06 -7.54
CA THR A 168 15.92 8.81 -6.64
C THR A 168 17.06 7.94 -6.10
N ALA A 169 18.08 8.58 -5.53
CA ALA A 169 19.15 7.89 -4.80
C ALA A 169 18.59 7.00 -3.68
N ARG A 170 17.61 7.51 -2.93
CA ARG A 170 16.91 6.76 -1.88
C ARG A 170 16.16 5.54 -2.41
N ALA A 171 15.43 5.67 -3.53
CA ALA A 171 14.73 4.54 -4.15
C ALA A 171 15.72 3.42 -4.55
N ARG A 172 16.87 3.77 -5.11
CA ARG A 172 17.94 2.79 -5.44
C ARG A 172 18.52 2.14 -4.19
N ALA A 173 18.78 2.91 -3.13
CA ALA A 173 19.27 2.38 -1.86
C ALA A 173 18.28 1.40 -1.20
N LEU A 174 16.98 1.69 -1.25
CA LEU A 174 15.92 0.80 -0.74
C LEU A 174 15.89 -0.54 -1.48
N LEU A 175 16.06 -0.54 -2.81
CA LEU A 175 16.12 -1.77 -3.60
C LEU A 175 17.35 -2.64 -3.26
N ALA A 176 18.48 -2.00 -3.00
CA ALA A 176 19.72 -2.67 -2.58
C ALA A 176 19.68 -3.15 -1.12
N THR A 177 18.79 -2.62 -0.29
CA THR A 177 18.69 -2.96 1.14
C THR A 177 17.97 -4.30 1.32
N PRO A 178 18.48 -5.23 2.17
CA PRO A 178 17.77 -6.44 2.52
C PRO A 178 16.39 -6.13 3.13
N TYR A 179 15.36 -6.86 2.70
CA TYR A 179 13.97 -6.63 3.12
C TYR A 179 13.81 -6.63 4.65
N ALA A 180 14.49 -7.52 5.37
CA ALA A 180 14.47 -7.58 6.82
C ALA A 180 14.92 -6.28 7.50
N ARG A 181 15.79 -5.48 6.86
CA ARG A 181 16.20 -4.16 7.39
C ARG A 181 15.18 -3.07 7.12
N LEU A 182 14.27 -3.26 6.16
CA LEU A 182 13.20 -2.31 5.84
C LEU A 182 11.94 -2.58 6.68
N SER A 183 11.69 -3.84 7.01
CA SER A 183 10.54 -4.28 7.78
C SER A 183 10.36 -3.47 9.07
N TYR A 184 9.19 -2.88 9.22
CA TYR A 184 8.74 -2.21 10.43
C TYR A 184 8.77 -3.18 11.62
N TRP A 185 8.28 -4.40 11.42
CA TRP A 185 8.24 -5.41 12.48
C TRP A 185 9.64 -5.82 12.95
N ALA A 186 10.60 -5.94 12.04
CA ALA A 186 11.99 -6.23 12.40
C ALA A 186 12.67 -5.05 13.12
N ARG A 187 12.35 -3.80 12.74
CA ARG A 187 12.98 -2.60 13.32
C ARG A 187 12.37 -2.17 14.66
N HIS A 188 11.08 -2.41 14.86
CA HIS A 188 10.32 -1.85 15.98
C HIS A 188 9.69 -2.90 16.90
N ALA A 189 9.67 -4.18 16.50
CA ALA A 189 9.11 -5.29 17.28
C ALA A 189 7.75 -4.99 17.96
N PRO A 190 6.75 -4.47 17.21
CA PRO A 190 5.40 -4.29 17.76
C PRO A 190 4.76 -5.64 18.08
N ASP A 191 3.60 -5.62 18.75
CA ASP A 191 2.82 -6.83 18.95
C ASP A 191 2.53 -7.53 17.62
N PRO A 192 2.56 -8.88 17.58
CA PRO A 192 2.24 -9.64 16.39
C PRO A 192 0.84 -9.29 15.88
N VAL A 193 0.71 -9.12 14.58
CA VAL A 193 -0.60 -8.98 13.95
C VAL A 193 -1.31 -10.32 14.05
N ASN A 194 -2.44 -10.37 14.75
CA ASN A 194 -3.34 -11.53 14.73
C ASN A 194 -4.09 -11.57 13.40
N ALA A 195 -3.35 -11.83 12.31
CA ALA A 195 -3.93 -12.17 11.04
C ALA A 195 -4.52 -13.57 11.20
N PRO A 196 -5.81 -13.81 10.89
CA PRO A 196 -6.38 -15.13 10.98
C PRO A 196 -5.73 -16.05 9.95
N ILE A 197 -4.61 -16.68 10.32
CA ILE A 197 -3.83 -17.62 9.50
C ILE A 197 -4.70 -18.82 9.09
N GLY A 198 -5.82 -19.07 9.80
CA GLY A 198 -6.86 -20.02 9.41
C GLY A 198 -7.54 -19.74 8.06
N PHE A 199 -7.45 -18.51 7.51
CA PHE A 199 -7.87 -18.22 6.12
C PHE A 199 -6.93 -18.84 5.07
N LEU A 200 -5.69 -19.19 5.46
CA LEU A 200 -4.73 -19.89 4.60
C LEU A 200 -4.90 -21.41 4.65
N ARG A 201 -6.06 -21.92 5.07
CA ARG A 201 -6.40 -23.34 4.92
C ARG A 201 -6.58 -23.65 3.43
N TRP A 202 -5.47 -23.73 2.72
CA TRP A 202 -5.34 -24.24 1.37
C TRP A 202 -5.92 -25.65 1.39
N ARG A 203 -7.15 -25.83 0.90
CA ARG A 203 -7.71 -27.16 0.70
C ARG A 203 -6.98 -27.77 -0.49
N ARG A 204 -5.85 -28.41 -0.23
CA ARG A 204 -5.06 -29.08 -1.27
C ARG A 204 -5.76 -30.32 -1.86
N ASP A 205 -6.85 -30.81 -1.24
CA ASP A 205 -7.56 -32.00 -1.70
C ASP A 205 -9.09 -31.86 -1.70
N ARG A 206 -9.64 -31.10 -2.67
CA ARG A 206 -10.93 -31.49 -3.24
C ARG A 206 -10.70 -31.85 -4.70
N ARG A 207 -10.39 -33.14 -4.94
CA ARG A 207 -10.61 -33.72 -6.27
C ARG A 207 -12.08 -33.45 -6.66
N PRO A 208 -12.36 -32.83 -7.81
CA PRO A 208 -13.73 -32.79 -8.30
C PRO A 208 -14.12 -34.23 -8.64
N GLY A 209 -14.95 -34.87 -7.79
CA GLY A 209 -15.54 -36.17 -8.14
C GLY A 209 -15.81 -37.19 -7.04
N ALA A 210 -15.53 -36.95 -5.76
CA ALA A 210 -15.96 -37.91 -4.72
C ALA A 210 -17.35 -37.50 -4.18
N ARG A 211 -18.40 -38.17 -4.67
CA ARG A 211 -19.71 -38.14 -4.01
C ARG A 211 -19.62 -38.87 -2.66
N PRO A 212 -20.28 -38.37 -1.60
CA PRO A 212 -20.39 -39.11 -0.35
C PRO A 212 -21.28 -40.34 -0.57
N GLY A 213 -20.74 -41.51 -0.21
CA GLY A 213 -21.53 -42.72 0.03
C GLY A 213 -22.11 -42.73 1.43
#